data_AF-A0A8H3U786-F1
#
_entry.id   AF-A0A8H3U786-F1
#
_cell.length_a   1.000
_cell.length_b   1.000
_cell.length_c   1.000
_cell.angle_alpha   90.00
_cell.angle_beta   90.00
_cell.angle_gamma   90.00
#
_symmetry.space_group_name_H-M   'P 1'
#
loop_
_entity.id
_entity.type
_entity.pdbx_description
1 polymer ?
#
loop_
_entity_poly.entity_id
_entity_poly.type
_entity_poly.pdbx_seq_one_letter_code
_entity_poly.pdbx_strand_id
1 'polypeptide(L)'
;MHFLSILGFLAATGMAAQVTIHNKCSTPVWLKPDSAGATGTPIPIPTKSAWITDLKGTGNAFKLAPTLESLDKPIQFDYSVGPDGLTYYDITDSVGSPFSLVAHGDGGCPMVQCPAGPEFCRNTRSCPAERSVQVYACF
;
A
#
# COMPACT_ATOMS: atom_id res chain seq x y z
N MET A 1 40.43 -42.01 -5.23
CA MET A 1 39.79 -41.06 -4.30
C MET A 1 39.20 -39.94 -5.14
N HIS A 2 37.88 -39.86 -5.27
CA HIS A 2 37.19 -38.78 -5.98
C HIS A 2 36.44 -37.96 -4.94
N PHE A 3 36.86 -36.71 -4.76
CA PHE A 3 36.10 -35.71 -3.99
C PHE A 3 35.09 -35.06 -4.94
N LEU A 4 33.81 -35.37 -4.76
CA LEU A 4 32.72 -34.58 -5.33
C LEU A 4 32.63 -33.26 -4.55
N SER A 5 33.00 -32.15 -5.17
CA SER A 5 32.67 -30.81 -4.68
C SER A 5 31.22 -30.51 -5.01
N ILE A 6 30.36 -30.48 -3.98
CA ILE A 6 28.98 -30.00 -4.08
C ILE A 6 29.06 -28.46 -4.07
N LEU A 7 28.95 -27.86 -5.26
CA LEU A 7 28.78 -26.42 -5.42
C LEU A 7 27.33 -26.07 -5.06
N GLY A 8 27.10 -25.67 -3.81
CA GLY A 8 25.80 -25.19 -3.35
C GLY A 8 25.46 -23.84 -3.97
N PHE A 9 24.55 -23.82 -4.94
CA PHE A 9 23.90 -22.60 -5.42
C PHE A 9 23.00 -22.05 -4.31
N LEU A 10 23.50 -21.06 -3.56
CA LEU A 10 22.65 -20.14 -2.79
C LEU A 10 21.94 -19.24 -3.80
N ALA A 11 20.80 -19.70 -4.34
CA ALA A 11 19.89 -18.83 -5.07
C ALA A 11 19.33 -17.82 -4.05
N ALA A 12 19.83 -16.60 -4.07
CA ALA A 12 19.23 -15.49 -3.35
C ALA A 12 17.84 -15.26 -3.95
N THR A 13 16.81 -15.78 -3.30
CA THR A 13 15.42 -15.42 -3.61
C THR A 13 15.25 -13.97 -3.18
N GLY A 14 15.42 -13.04 -4.13
CA GLY A 14 15.07 -11.64 -3.90
C GLY A 14 13.61 -11.57 -3.47
N MET A 15 13.36 -11.05 -2.27
CA MET A 15 11.99 -10.78 -1.82
C MET A 15 11.41 -9.70 -2.74
N ALA A 16 10.27 -9.97 -3.35
CA ALA A 16 9.57 -8.97 -4.15
C ALA A 16 9.21 -7.75 -3.29
N ALA A 17 9.26 -6.55 -3.86
CA ALA A 17 8.77 -5.34 -3.19
C ALA A 17 7.30 -5.52 -2.79
N GLN A 18 6.89 -4.90 -1.68
CA GLN A 18 5.57 -5.08 -1.09
C GLN A 18 4.86 -3.74 -0.87
N VAL A 19 3.53 -3.77 -0.87
CA VAL A 19 2.71 -2.74 -0.22
C VAL A 19 2.31 -3.28 1.13
N THR A 20 2.58 -2.52 2.20
CA THR A 20 2.12 -2.84 3.54
C THR A 20 1.23 -1.72 4.07
N ILE A 21 -0.01 -2.07 4.39
CA ILE A 21 -1.01 -1.15 4.96
C ILE A 21 -1.16 -1.46 6.44
N HIS A 22 -0.67 -0.56 7.28
CA HIS A 22 -0.70 -0.64 8.73
C HIS A 22 -1.93 0.06 9.29
N ASN A 23 -2.67 -0.62 10.15
CA ASN A 23 -3.72 0.00 10.95
C ASN A 23 -3.17 0.43 12.32
N LYS A 24 -2.97 1.75 12.52
CA LYS A 24 -2.60 2.33 13.82
C LYS A 24 -3.80 2.90 14.58
N CYS A 25 -5.00 2.85 14.00
CA CYS A 25 -6.23 3.29 14.65
C CYS A 25 -6.56 2.40 15.87
N SER A 26 -7.40 2.90 16.77
CA SER A 26 -7.89 2.13 17.92
C SER A 26 -8.92 1.05 17.54
N THR A 27 -9.54 1.18 16.36
CA THR A 27 -10.53 0.24 15.80
C THR A 27 -10.02 -0.40 14.51
N PRO A 28 -10.65 -1.49 14.04
CA PRO A 28 -10.36 -2.05 12.72
C PRO A 28 -10.56 -1.01 11.61
N VAL A 29 -9.78 -1.15 10.53
CA VAL A 29 -9.95 -0.41 9.28
C VAL A 29 -10.34 -1.42 8.21
N TRP A 30 -11.38 -1.12 7.44
CA TRP A 30 -11.81 -1.94 6.32
C TRP A 30 -11.06 -1.54 5.07
N LEU A 31 -10.42 -2.52 4.44
CA LEU A 31 -9.74 -2.39 3.16
C LEU A 31 -10.56 -3.08 2.08
N LYS A 32 -10.70 -2.47 0.91
CA LYS A 32 -11.30 -3.08 -0.27
C LYS A 32 -10.37 -2.87 -1.47
N PRO A 33 -9.80 -3.94 -2.06
CA PRO A 33 -9.07 -3.83 -3.31
C PRO A 33 -10.02 -3.39 -4.43
N ASP A 34 -9.63 -2.38 -5.18
CA ASP A 34 -10.42 -1.84 -6.30
C ASP A 34 -9.49 -1.44 -7.45
N SER A 35 -8.81 -2.43 -8.02
CA SER A 35 -7.87 -2.25 -9.12
C SER A 35 -8.62 -2.18 -10.46
N ALA A 36 -7.99 -1.64 -11.51
CA ALA A 36 -8.60 -1.42 -12.82
C ALA A 36 -9.39 -2.64 -13.37
N GLY A 37 -10.71 -2.61 -13.22
CA GLY A 37 -11.64 -3.65 -13.70
C GLY A 37 -11.92 -4.80 -12.73
N ALA A 38 -11.33 -4.81 -11.52
CA ALA A 38 -11.53 -5.85 -10.53
C ALA A 38 -11.76 -5.27 -9.12
N THR A 39 -12.91 -5.60 -8.55
CA THR A 39 -13.28 -5.22 -7.19
C THR A 39 -13.20 -6.44 -6.29
N GLY A 40 -12.37 -6.37 -5.25
CA GLY A 40 -12.19 -7.44 -4.26
C GLY A 40 -13.23 -7.40 -3.14
N THR A 41 -13.29 -8.50 -2.38
CA THR A 41 -14.07 -8.55 -1.12
C THR A 41 -13.44 -7.62 -0.08
N PRO A 42 -14.24 -6.87 0.69
CA PRO A 42 -13.74 -6.11 1.83
C PRO A 42 -13.06 -7.00 2.88
N ILE A 43 -11.93 -6.53 3.41
CA ILE A 43 -11.08 -7.23 4.38
C ILE A 43 -10.89 -6.30 5.58
N PRO A 44 -11.21 -6.73 6.81
CA PRO A 44 -10.86 -5.96 7.99
C PRO A 44 -9.37 -6.10 8.31
N ILE A 45 -8.68 -4.98 8.51
CA ILE A 45 -7.33 -4.91 9.08
C ILE A 45 -7.50 -4.64 10.58
N PRO A 46 -7.23 -5.61 11.47
CA PRO A 46 -7.40 -5.41 12.92
C PRO A 46 -6.51 -4.28 13.46
N THR A 47 -6.89 -3.73 14.60
CA THR A 47 -6.12 -2.73 15.35
C THR A 47 -4.68 -3.21 15.57
N LYS A 48 -3.69 -2.35 15.27
CA LYS A 48 -2.24 -2.63 15.40
C LYS A 48 -1.72 -3.77 14.52
N SER A 49 -2.48 -4.17 13.50
CA SER A 49 -2.06 -5.15 12.50
C SER A 49 -1.74 -4.49 11.16
N ALA A 50 -1.24 -5.29 10.22
CA ALA A 50 -1.00 -4.85 8.85
C ALA A 50 -1.57 -5.86 7.84
N TRP A 51 -1.93 -5.36 6.67
CA TRP A 51 -2.22 -6.14 5.49
C TRP A 51 -1.09 -5.95 4.47
N ILE A 52 -0.65 -7.03 3.82
CA ILE A 52 0.53 -7.05 2.95
C ILE A 52 0.13 -7.66 1.61
N THR A 53 0.60 -7.05 0.52
CA THR A 53 0.51 -7.60 -0.83
C THR A 53 1.78 -7.31 -1.61
N ASP A 54 2.02 -8.06 -2.68
CA ASP A 54 3.08 -7.74 -3.64
C ASP A 54 2.85 -6.38 -4.28
N LEU A 55 3.92 -5.62 -4.46
CA LEU A 55 3.95 -4.39 -5.22
C LEU A 55 4.14 -4.72 -6.71
N LYS A 56 3.03 -4.87 -7.43
CA LYS A 56 3.05 -5.26 -8.85
C LYS A 56 1.87 -4.68 -9.63
N GLY A 57 2.01 -4.59 -10.94
CA GLY A 57 0.94 -4.19 -11.86
C GLY A 57 0.83 -2.68 -12.11
N THR A 58 -0.03 -2.33 -13.07
CA THR A 58 -0.09 -0.99 -13.68
C THR A 58 -1.38 -0.24 -13.34
N GLY A 59 -1.76 -0.20 -12.05
CA GLY A 59 -2.94 0.53 -11.58
C GLY A 59 -3.74 -0.27 -10.55
N ASN A 60 -3.33 -0.16 -9.29
CA ASN A 60 -4.00 -0.76 -8.16
C ASN A 60 -4.53 0.34 -7.25
N ALA A 61 -5.74 0.15 -6.72
CA ALA A 61 -6.29 1.02 -5.71
C ALA A 61 -6.75 0.19 -4.50
N PHE A 62 -6.55 0.74 -3.32
CA PHE A 62 -7.07 0.20 -2.08
C PHE A 62 -7.93 1.27 -1.40
N LYS A 63 -9.22 0.99 -1.31
CA LYS A 63 -10.18 1.81 -0.56
C LYS A 63 -10.09 1.45 0.91
N LEU A 64 -9.94 2.45 1.77
CA LEU A 64 -9.92 2.30 3.22
C LEU A 64 -11.04 3.08 3.87
N ALA A 65 -11.69 2.48 4.88
CA ALA A 65 -12.79 3.07 5.61
C ALA A 65 -12.83 2.60 7.07
N PRO A 66 -13.41 3.37 8.00
CA PRO A 66 -13.49 2.97 9.41
C PRO A 66 -14.51 1.85 9.64
N THR A 67 -15.50 1.70 8.75
CA THR A 67 -16.51 0.64 8.78
C THR A 67 -16.73 0.06 7.38
N LEU A 68 -17.38 -1.11 7.30
CA LEU A 68 -17.73 -1.75 6.04
C LEU A 68 -18.68 -0.87 5.21
N GLU A 69 -19.61 -0.21 5.88
CA GLU A 69 -20.65 0.63 5.27
C GLU A 69 -20.06 1.90 4.64
N SER A 70 -18.99 2.44 5.24
CA SER A 70 -18.33 3.67 4.75
C SER A 70 -17.40 3.45 3.55
N LEU A 71 -17.35 2.24 2.98
CA LEU A 71 -16.59 1.97 1.75
C LEU A 71 -17.22 2.59 0.49
N ASP A 72 -18.42 3.16 0.60
CA ASP A 72 -19.02 4.03 -0.43
C ASP A 72 -18.35 5.42 -0.49
N LYS A 73 -17.70 5.83 0.60
CA LYS A 73 -17.03 7.11 0.81
C LYS A 73 -15.62 6.93 1.42
N PRO A 74 -14.74 6.16 0.76
CA PRO A 74 -13.46 5.80 1.34
C PRO A 74 -12.42 6.91 1.14
N ILE A 75 -11.35 6.84 1.94
CA ILE A 75 -10.05 7.34 1.51
C ILE A 75 -9.40 6.25 0.65
N GLN A 76 -8.73 6.63 -0.43
CA GLN A 76 -8.12 5.72 -1.38
C GLN A 76 -6.61 5.89 -1.38
N PHE A 77 -5.90 4.77 -1.41
CA PHE A 77 -4.48 4.73 -1.72
C PHE A 77 -4.30 4.02 -3.06
N ASP A 78 -3.64 4.68 -3.99
CA ASP A 78 -3.40 4.21 -5.34
C ASP A 78 -1.91 3.99 -5.55
N TYR A 79 -1.57 2.97 -6.34
CA TYR A 79 -0.21 2.83 -6.85
C TYR A 79 -0.17 2.18 -8.23
N SER A 80 0.90 2.48 -8.97
CA SER A 80 1.23 1.84 -10.24
C SER A 80 2.74 1.67 -10.37
N VAL A 81 3.16 0.53 -10.92
CA VAL A 81 4.55 0.30 -11.29
C VAL A 81 4.72 0.64 -12.77
N GLY A 82 5.48 1.69 -13.04
CA GLY A 82 5.76 2.19 -14.38
C GLY A 82 6.85 1.38 -15.10
N PRO A 83 6.86 1.41 -16.44
CA PRO A 83 7.91 0.75 -17.24
C PRO A 83 9.28 1.44 -17.13
N ASP A 84 9.31 2.65 -16.55
CA ASP A 84 10.50 3.43 -16.22
C ASP A 84 11.22 2.95 -14.95
N GLY A 85 10.71 1.89 -14.30
CA GLY A 85 11.26 1.37 -13.06
C GLY A 85 10.89 2.20 -11.83
N LEU A 86 9.88 3.07 -11.93
CA LEU A 86 9.34 3.82 -10.80
C LEU A 86 7.99 3.26 -10.36
N THR A 87 7.74 3.33 -9.05
CA THR A 87 6.41 3.20 -8.48
C THR A 87 5.85 4.58 -8.21
N TYR A 88 4.70 4.87 -8.79
CA TYR A 88 3.92 6.06 -8.52
C TYR A 88 2.84 5.70 -7.51
N TYR A 89 2.65 6.55 -6.50
CA TYR A 89 1.61 6.35 -5.50
C TYR A 89 0.99 7.68 -5.09
N ASP A 90 -0.29 7.63 -4.75
CA ASP A 90 -1.04 8.77 -4.26
C ASP A 90 -2.08 8.35 -3.22
N ILE A 91 -2.57 9.35 -2.51
CA ILE A 91 -3.71 9.24 -1.62
C ILE A 91 -4.75 10.23 -2.14
N THR A 92 -5.96 9.75 -2.33
CA THR A 92 -7.11 10.55 -2.75
C THR A 92 -8.31 10.34 -1.84
N ASP A 93 -9.05 11.39 -1.57
CA ASP A 93 -10.39 11.33 -0.98
C ASP A 93 -11.38 12.14 -1.84
N SER A 94 -12.67 11.81 -1.72
CA SER A 94 -13.73 12.45 -2.52
C SER A 94 -14.79 13.18 -1.70
N VAL A 95 -14.79 13.02 -0.38
CA VAL A 95 -15.81 13.58 0.53
C VAL A 95 -15.24 13.96 1.90
N GLY A 96 -13.92 14.09 2.01
CA GLY A 96 -13.17 14.24 3.27
C GLY A 96 -12.73 12.90 3.86
N SER A 97 -11.69 12.93 4.67
CA SER A 97 -11.04 11.73 5.19
C SER A 97 -11.50 11.38 6.62
N PRO A 98 -12.02 10.16 6.85
CA PRO A 98 -12.48 9.72 8.18
C PRO A 98 -11.34 9.49 9.19
N PHE A 99 -10.10 9.36 8.72
CA PHE A 99 -8.90 9.26 9.54
C PHE A 99 -7.66 9.74 8.75
N SER A 100 -6.55 9.97 9.42
CA SER A 100 -5.31 10.36 8.75
C SER A 100 -4.70 9.17 7.99
N LEU A 101 -4.18 9.38 6.78
CA LEU A 101 -3.45 8.37 6.01
C LEU A 101 -2.13 8.94 5.51
N VAL A 102 -1.04 8.19 5.66
CA VAL A 102 0.29 8.56 5.12
C VAL A 102 0.86 7.39 4.35
N ALA A 103 1.50 7.68 3.21
CA ALA A 103 2.17 6.69 2.38
C ALA A 103 3.59 7.15 2.03
N HIS A 104 4.56 6.24 2.10
CA HIS A 104 5.93 6.49 1.64
C HIS A 104 6.60 5.19 1.20
N GLY A 105 7.52 5.29 0.24
CA GLY A 105 8.45 4.20 -0.04
C GLY A 105 9.52 4.04 1.04
N ASP A 106 10.07 2.84 1.17
CA ASP A 106 11.27 2.61 1.99
C ASP A 106 12.50 3.34 1.38
N GLY A 107 13.54 3.55 2.19
CA GLY A 107 14.81 4.08 1.69
C GLY A 107 14.82 5.59 1.40
N GLY A 108 13.98 6.37 2.08
CA GLY A 108 13.97 7.83 1.98
C GLY A 108 13.10 8.39 0.86
N CYS A 109 12.17 7.59 0.32
CA CYS A 109 11.25 8.07 -0.70
C CYS A 109 10.26 9.12 -0.17
N PRO A 110 9.79 10.04 -1.03
CA PRO A 110 8.95 11.14 -0.61
C PRO A 110 7.63 10.68 0.04
N MET A 111 7.16 11.44 1.02
CA MET A 111 5.91 11.14 1.70
C MET A 111 4.69 11.78 1.00
N VAL A 112 3.58 11.05 0.97
CA VAL A 112 2.22 11.55 0.70
C VAL A 112 1.46 11.51 2.01
N GLN A 113 0.81 12.62 2.38
CA GLN A 113 0.09 12.74 3.64
C GLN A 113 -1.30 13.32 3.41
N CYS A 114 -2.31 12.63 3.95
CA CYS A 114 -3.69 13.07 4.04
C CYS A 114 -4.09 13.18 5.52
N PRO A 115 -4.22 14.38 6.09
CA PRO A 115 -4.78 14.53 7.43
C PRO A 115 -6.26 14.10 7.45
N ALA A 116 -6.78 13.80 8.64
CA ALA A 116 -8.22 13.62 8.82
C ALA A 116 -8.93 14.97 8.70
N GLY A 117 -10.12 15.00 8.11
CA GLY A 117 -10.92 16.22 8.02
C GLY A 117 -11.55 16.45 6.64
N PRO A 118 -12.15 17.64 6.43
CA PRO A 118 -12.93 17.95 5.23
C PRO A 118 -12.06 18.39 4.04
N GLU A 119 -10.75 18.54 4.23
CA GLU A 119 -9.85 18.98 3.18
C GLU A 119 -9.54 17.85 2.22
N PHE A 120 -9.67 18.12 0.92
CA PHE A 120 -9.34 17.15 -0.12
C PHE A 120 -7.84 16.90 -0.15
N CYS A 121 -7.44 15.63 -0.08
CA CYS A 121 -6.06 15.24 -0.33
C CYS A 121 -5.93 14.73 -1.76
N ARG A 122 -4.96 15.30 -2.48
CA ARG A 122 -4.52 14.79 -3.76
C ARG A 122 -3.06 15.13 -3.97
N ASN A 123 -2.19 14.15 -3.75
CA ASN A 123 -0.77 14.34 -3.93
C ASN A 123 -0.11 13.05 -4.38
N THR A 124 0.62 13.12 -5.49
CA THR A 124 1.31 11.98 -6.10
C THR A 124 2.81 12.10 -5.85
N ARG A 125 3.42 10.98 -5.48
CA ARG A 125 4.87 10.83 -5.36
C ARG A 125 5.33 9.59 -6.12
N SER A 126 6.63 9.50 -6.32
CA SER A 126 7.25 8.33 -6.92
C SER A 126 8.52 7.91 -6.19
N CYS A 127 8.86 6.64 -6.35
CA CYS A 127 9.99 5.98 -5.72
C CYS A 127 10.51 4.87 -6.65
N PRO A 128 11.78 4.46 -6.60
CA PRO A 128 12.26 3.29 -7.35
C PRO A 128 11.41 2.03 -7.05
N ALA A 129 11.09 1.25 -8.09
CA ALA A 129 10.11 0.16 -8.00
C ALA A 129 10.57 -1.07 -7.20
N GLU A 130 11.87 -1.18 -6.89
CA GLU A 130 12.39 -2.20 -5.98
C GLU A 130 12.10 -1.89 -4.50
N ARG A 131 11.55 -0.72 -4.20
CA ARG A 131 11.22 -0.30 -2.82
C ARG A 131 9.79 -0.67 -2.47
N SER A 132 9.64 -1.26 -1.29
CA SER A 132 8.33 -1.45 -0.70
C SER A 132 7.69 -0.11 -0.34
N VAL A 133 6.37 -0.06 -0.37
CA VAL A 133 5.57 1.11 0.04
C VAL A 133 4.88 0.79 1.36
N GLN A 134 5.04 1.67 2.33
CA GLN A 134 4.40 1.62 3.63
C GLN A 134 3.25 2.63 3.66
N VAL A 135 2.08 2.21 4.12
CA VAL A 135 0.90 3.05 4.29
C VAL A 135 0.42 2.92 5.73
N TYR A 136 0.14 4.02 6.41
CA TYR A 136 -0.30 4.03 7.81
C TYR A 136 -1.61 4.79 7.97
N ALA A 137 -2.64 4.10 8.46
CA ALA A 137 -3.90 4.71 8.88
C ALA A 137 -3.83 5.15 10.35
N CYS A 138 -4.39 6.32 10.67
CA CYS A 138 -4.30 7.01 11.96
C CYS A 138 -2.85 7.27 12.40
N PHE A 139 -2.06 7.89 11.52
CA PHE A 139 -0.72 8.40 11.84
C PHE A 139 -0.77 9.77 12.53
#